data_AF-A0A6H5K4J9-F1
#
_entry.id   AF-A0A6H5K4J9-F1
#
_cell.length_a   1.000
_cell.length_b   1.000
_cell.length_c   1.000
_cell.angle_alpha   90.00
_cell.angle_beta   90.00
_cell.angle_gamma   90.00
#
_symmetry.space_group_name_H-M   'P 1'
#
loop_
_entity.id
_entity.type
_entity.pdbx_description
1 polymer ?
#
loop_
_entity_poly.entity_id
_entity_poly.type
_entity_poly.pdbx_seq_one_letter_code
_entity_poly.pdbx_strand_id
1 'polypeptide(L)'
;MDIAIQAVRAKTGRSLEGPPQSNDEFLEDVAAARGVYAGLQSEGRGLTSEEVRKLQVHGNWATNWSLVRVSEGSGPSETKSSIAAGRVRGCVFHGPVLLGDFSGEIILPVAEQYSQPCGVYNSTLSWVVVGDGALVKGCHAMTRCVVGPGAAVINCGLVSCSQQPSDSSGSSGSSGSSSSSSDGGFCSFANGIAVTVGPETRGRELACYVTMPLAAAAAAAADRSSPEAVNEHRLAVDAYAELARHGEARERMYTSLLRSIGLASVIKPHAAAVTATAIPLVSRKPCVIGLNCCIDDYRHYYPLLSPLLSRTALTALNRCGATVIGPGAVVMSCSRVVDVFIGANALLESCAVENATILSTAEEPSRVTCGSSVTSSLLQHGVTVDRGCIVSDSLLMEHSHVDNHGKLTHSVLGPDSGVGAGECLHCLVGPFVGFHHQSLLIATVWPLGRGNVGYGANVGSNHTSRQADQEIWPGEGVFFGLSTVIKFPANYSESPFSVIGSGVTCLPQRVAFPFCLINSQEEAGLPGVSPGLNHLRPGWVLSESMYMVIRSEDKRNRVDWPVFRPSMMRLMADARARLVAAGLNKTEIYVGDRGVAGLGKNYMTEASRLEGIATYTLHLRR
;
A
#
# COMPACT_ATOMS: atom_id res chain seq x y z
N MET A 1 17.82 10.91 -9.87
CA MET A 1 16.45 11.40 -9.65
C MET A 1 15.70 11.47 -10.98
N ASP A 2 16.14 12.29 -11.93
CA ASP A 2 15.53 12.37 -13.26
C ASP A 2 15.50 11.05 -14.02
N ILE A 3 16.50 10.18 -13.92
CA ILE A 3 16.50 8.90 -14.67
C ILE A 3 15.47 7.89 -14.12
N ALA A 4 15.26 7.83 -12.79
CA ALA A 4 14.27 6.93 -12.19
C ALA A 4 12.84 7.45 -12.40
N ILE A 5 12.65 8.76 -12.24
CA ILE A 5 11.39 9.44 -12.54
C ILE A 5 11.09 9.41 -14.05
N GLN A 6 12.09 9.60 -14.92
CA GLN A 6 11.94 9.45 -16.38
C GLN A 6 11.75 8.00 -16.80
N ALA A 7 12.33 7.01 -16.11
CA ALA A 7 12.07 5.60 -16.39
C ALA A 7 10.63 5.21 -16.03
N VAL A 8 10.10 5.73 -14.91
CA VAL A 8 8.70 5.57 -14.51
C VAL A 8 7.77 6.34 -15.47
N ARG A 9 8.06 7.63 -15.77
CA ARG A 9 7.31 8.48 -16.70
C ARG A 9 7.35 7.97 -18.16
N ALA A 10 8.47 7.43 -18.61
CA ALA A 10 8.61 6.85 -19.96
C ALA A 10 7.82 5.55 -20.12
N LYS A 11 7.49 4.86 -19.01
CA LYS A 11 6.66 3.65 -19.00
C LYS A 11 5.16 3.96 -18.92
N THR A 12 4.76 5.01 -18.21
CA THR A 12 3.34 5.36 -18.03
C THR A 12 2.79 6.33 -19.06
N GLY A 13 3.64 7.14 -19.72
CA GLY A 13 3.22 8.13 -20.72
C GLY A 13 2.23 9.17 -20.18
N ARG A 14 2.03 9.25 -18.86
CA ARG A 14 0.97 10.03 -18.21
C ARG A 14 1.51 10.79 -17.01
N SER A 15 0.89 11.94 -16.74
CA SER A 15 1.01 12.72 -15.50
C SER A 15 0.74 11.84 -14.27
N LEU A 16 0.93 12.36 -13.05
CA LEU A 16 0.40 11.73 -11.84
C LEU A 16 -1.06 11.33 -12.10
N GLU A 17 -1.31 10.04 -12.28
CA GLU A 17 -2.65 9.55 -12.53
C GLU A 17 -3.37 9.49 -11.20
N GLY A 18 -4.54 10.13 -11.12
CA GLY A 18 -5.44 9.98 -9.99
C GLY A 18 -6.02 8.56 -9.93
N PRO A 19 -6.65 8.19 -8.80
CA PRO A 19 -7.38 6.92 -8.68
C PRO A 19 -8.41 6.76 -9.81
N PRO A 20 -8.65 5.51 -10.26
CA PRO A 20 -9.70 5.23 -11.23
C PRO A 20 -11.06 5.64 -10.65
N GLN A 21 -11.86 6.35 -11.46
CA GLN A 21 -13.19 6.83 -11.06
C GLN A 21 -14.35 5.98 -11.62
N SER A 22 -14.05 5.00 -12.50
CA SER A 22 -15.03 4.12 -13.15
C SER A 22 -14.46 2.70 -13.29
N ASN A 23 -15.27 1.68 -13.03
CA ASN A 23 -14.92 0.25 -13.09
C ASN A 23 -13.84 -0.19 -12.08
N ASP A 24 -13.76 0.46 -10.91
CA ASP A 24 -12.95 -0.02 -9.80
C ASP A 24 -13.78 -1.05 -9.01
N GLU A 25 -13.35 -2.32 -9.08
CA GLU A 25 -14.04 -3.47 -8.46
C GLU A 25 -14.28 -3.28 -6.96
N PHE A 26 -13.31 -2.68 -6.24
CA PHE A 26 -13.48 -2.39 -4.82
C PHE A 26 -14.61 -1.38 -4.57
N LEU A 27 -14.70 -0.31 -5.38
CA LEU A 27 -15.79 0.67 -5.24
C LEU A 27 -17.15 0.05 -5.57
N GLU A 28 -17.23 -0.86 -6.55
CA GLU A 28 -18.43 -1.60 -6.91
C GLU A 28 -18.88 -2.53 -5.77
N ASP A 29 -17.96 -3.30 -5.20
CA ASP A 29 -18.23 -4.20 -4.07
C ASP A 29 -18.68 -3.45 -2.82
N VAL A 30 -18.02 -2.34 -2.50
CA VAL A 30 -18.42 -1.49 -1.38
C VAL A 30 -19.80 -0.88 -1.64
N ALA A 31 -20.09 -0.43 -2.87
CA ALA A 31 -21.40 0.09 -3.24
C ALA A 31 -22.50 -0.99 -3.12
N ALA A 32 -22.23 -2.21 -3.56
CA ALA A 32 -23.14 -3.35 -3.42
C ALA A 32 -23.42 -3.68 -1.95
N ALA A 33 -22.37 -3.83 -1.13
CA ALA A 33 -22.50 -4.12 0.30
C ALA A 33 -23.29 -3.02 1.03
N ARG A 34 -23.08 -1.75 0.66
CA ARG A 34 -23.85 -0.62 1.19
C ARG A 34 -25.31 -0.63 0.77
N GLY A 35 -25.62 -0.99 -0.48
CA GLY A 35 -27.00 -1.14 -0.94
C GLY A 35 -27.76 -2.12 -0.05
N VAL A 36 -27.18 -3.30 0.14
CA VAL A 36 -27.74 -4.35 1.01
C VAL A 36 -27.85 -3.89 2.47
N TYR A 37 -26.81 -3.24 3.00
CA TYR A 37 -26.82 -2.75 4.38
C TYR A 37 -27.83 -1.62 4.62
N ALA A 38 -28.03 -0.74 3.64
CA ALA A 38 -29.05 0.29 3.70
C ALA A 38 -30.47 -0.29 3.61
N GLY A 39 -30.62 -1.35 2.82
CA GLY A 39 -31.85 -2.12 2.69
C GLY A 39 -32.21 -2.94 3.94
N LEU A 40 -31.34 -3.04 4.95
CA LEU A 40 -31.48 -3.94 6.10
C LEU A 40 -32.84 -3.85 6.83
N GLN A 41 -33.51 -2.70 6.82
CA GLN A 41 -34.84 -2.52 7.45
C GLN A 41 -36.02 -2.73 6.50
N SER A 42 -35.81 -2.60 5.19
CA SER A 42 -36.87 -2.56 4.17
C SER A 42 -36.89 -3.77 3.25
N GLU A 43 -35.74 -4.35 2.98
CA GLU A 43 -35.54 -5.52 2.12
C GLU A 43 -35.78 -6.83 2.86
N GLY A 44 -36.13 -7.87 2.12
CA GLY A 44 -36.41 -9.21 2.64
C GLY A 44 -37.81 -9.36 3.24
N ARG A 45 -38.20 -10.63 3.40
CA ARG A 45 -39.49 -11.06 3.95
C ARG A 45 -39.44 -11.07 5.47
N GLY A 46 -40.51 -10.62 6.11
CA GLY A 46 -40.72 -10.80 7.56
C GLY A 46 -40.90 -12.28 7.94
N LEU A 47 -40.46 -12.65 9.15
CA LEU A 47 -40.65 -13.99 9.69
C LEU A 47 -42.13 -14.29 9.95
N THR A 48 -42.56 -15.50 9.61
CA THR A 48 -43.87 -16.02 10.01
C THR A 48 -43.87 -16.42 11.49
N SER A 49 -45.05 -16.46 12.13
CA SER A 49 -45.17 -16.86 13.53
C SER A 49 -44.61 -18.27 13.81
N GLU A 50 -44.72 -19.19 12.85
CA GLU A 50 -44.16 -20.54 12.98
C GLU A 50 -42.63 -20.56 12.87
N GLU A 51 -42.03 -19.71 12.03
CA GLU A 51 -40.58 -19.53 11.97
C GLU A 51 -40.05 -18.93 13.27
N VAL A 52 -40.71 -17.91 13.82
CA VAL A 52 -40.36 -17.32 15.12
C VAL A 52 -40.41 -18.37 16.23
N ARG A 53 -41.47 -19.18 16.29
CA ARG A 53 -41.59 -20.27 17.26
C ARG A 53 -40.46 -21.28 17.14
N LYS A 54 -40.11 -21.68 15.90
CA LYS A 54 -38.97 -22.58 15.66
C LYS A 54 -37.65 -21.96 16.09
N LEU A 55 -37.42 -20.68 15.82
CA LEU A 55 -36.20 -19.98 16.25
C LEU A 55 -36.12 -19.92 17.78
N GLN A 56 -37.20 -19.61 18.48
CA GLN A 56 -37.26 -19.60 19.95
C GLN A 56 -36.96 -20.98 20.56
N VAL A 57 -37.53 -22.06 19.99
CA VAL A 57 -37.27 -23.45 20.45
C VAL A 57 -35.80 -23.82 20.31
N HIS A 58 -35.10 -23.31 19.30
CA HIS A 58 -33.66 -23.52 19.12
C HIS A 58 -32.78 -22.57 19.97
N GLY A 59 -33.36 -21.92 20.98
CA GLY A 59 -32.64 -21.09 21.94
C GLY A 59 -32.27 -19.71 21.43
N ASN A 60 -32.90 -19.23 20.35
CA ASN A 60 -32.67 -17.88 19.85
C ASN A 60 -33.57 -16.86 20.55
N TRP A 61 -33.07 -15.64 20.71
CA TRP A 61 -33.81 -14.51 21.28
C TRP A 61 -33.61 -13.26 20.42
N ALA A 62 -34.65 -12.43 20.32
CA ALA A 62 -34.58 -11.13 19.64
C ALA A 62 -35.23 -10.06 20.50
N THR A 63 -34.66 -8.84 20.49
CA THR A 63 -35.29 -7.69 21.15
C THR A 63 -36.63 -7.35 20.48
N ASN A 64 -36.70 -7.48 19.16
CA ASN A 64 -37.93 -7.37 18.38
C ASN A 64 -37.83 -8.25 17.13
N TRP A 65 -38.66 -9.30 17.04
CA TRP A 65 -38.68 -10.22 15.92
C TRP A 65 -39.10 -9.57 14.59
N SER A 66 -39.81 -8.44 14.60
CA SER A 66 -40.18 -7.72 13.37
C SER A 66 -38.98 -7.11 12.65
N LEU A 67 -37.84 -6.98 13.33
CA LEU A 67 -36.58 -6.47 12.79
C LEU A 67 -35.68 -7.58 12.24
N VAL A 68 -36.02 -8.85 12.50
CA VAL A 68 -35.33 -10.00 11.92
C VAL A 68 -36.05 -10.42 10.65
N ARG A 69 -35.33 -10.38 9.54
CA ARG A 69 -35.87 -10.62 8.19
C ARG A 69 -35.06 -11.68 7.46
N VAL A 70 -35.64 -12.20 6.39
CA VAL A 70 -35.07 -13.28 5.56
C VAL A 70 -34.92 -12.79 4.13
N SER A 71 -33.80 -13.10 3.47
CA SER A 71 -33.61 -12.80 2.06
C SER A 71 -34.70 -13.49 1.20
N GLU A 72 -35.25 -12.77 0.23
CA GLU A 72 -36.02 -13.41 -0.84
C GLU A 72 -35.00 -13.91 -1.87
N GLY A 73 -34.63 -15.19 -1.76
CA GLY A 73 -33.56 -15.78 -2.58
C GLY A 73 -33.71 -15.49 -4.08
N SER A 74 -32.59 -15.40 -4.79
CA SER A 74 -32.52 -14.99 -6.21
C SER A 74 -32.98 -16.05 -7.24
N GLY A 75 -33.70 -17.09 -6.80
CA GLY A 75 -34.20 -18.18 -7.64
C GLY A 75 -35.59 -17.92 -8.23
N PRO A 76 -35.97 -18.59 -9.35
CA PRO A 76 -37.28 -18.45 -9.96
C PRO A 76 -38.41 -18.90 -9.00
N SER A 77 -39.09 -17.92 -8.41
CA SER A 77 -40.48 -17.82 -7.93
C SER A 77 -41.18 -18.95 -7.14
N GLU A 78 -40.65 -20.16 -6.96
CA GLU A 78 -41.40 -21.24 -6.28
C GLU A 78 -40.71 -21.90 -5.10
N THR A 79 -39.41 -21.66 -4.87
CA THR A 79 -38.72 -22.14 -3.66
C THR A 79 -38.49 -20.97 -2.73
N LYS A 80 -39.44 -20.70 -1.83
CA LYS A 80 -39.28 -19.69 -0.77
C LYS A 80 -37.98 -19.99 -0.02
N SER A 81 -37.07 -19.00 0.05
CA SER A 81 -35.84 -19.07 0.85
C SER A 81 -36.16 -19.63 2.23
N SER A 82 -35.62 -20.82 2.50
CA SER A 82 -35.79 -21.50 3.76
C SER A 82 -34.62 -21.08 4.63
N ILE A 83 -34.88 -20.29 5.68
CA ILE A 83 -33.88 -20.06 6.74
C ILE A 83 -33.37 -21.35 7.39
N ALA A 84 -34.02 -22.49 7.06
CA ALA A 84 -33.77 -23.79 7.64
C ALA A 84 -33.66 -23.67 9.16
N ALA A 85 -34.69 -23.14 9.84
CA ALA A 85 -34.64 -22.58 11.20
C ALA A 85 -33.84 -23.39 12.27
N GLY A 86 -33.65 -24.70 12.09
CA GLY A 86 -32.70 -25.48 12.88
C GLY A 86 -31.22 -25.14 12.65
N ARG A 87 -30.86 -24.34 11.66
CA ARG A 87 -29.51 -23.85 11.35
C ARG A 87 -29.26 -22.45 11.93
N VAL A 88 -30.23 -21.92 12.67
CA VAL A 88 -30.09 -20.73 13.49
C VAL A 88 -30.32 -21.16 14.93
N ARG A 89 -29.28 -21.16 15.78
CA ARG A 89 -29.35 -21.72 17.14
C ARG A 89 -28.60 -20.88 18.16
N GLY A 90 -29.16 -20.71 19.35
CA GLY A 90 -28.48 -20.06 20.47
C GLY A 90 -28.05 -18.61 20.20
N CYS A 91 -28.69 -17.91 19.26
CA CYS A 91 -28.31 -16.55 18.86
C CYS A 91 -29.14 -15.48 19.55
N VAL A 92 -28.55 -14.30 19.68
CA VAL A 92 -29.18 -13.11 20.26
C VAL A 92 -29.19 -12.00 19.21
N PHE A 93 -30.37 -11.48 18.88
CA PHE A 93 -30.56 -10.46 17.85
C PHE A 93 -30.96 -9.10 18.46
N HIS A 94 -30.20 -8.06 18.11
CA HIS A 94 -30.43 -6.68 18.53
C HIS A 94 -30.57 -5.75 17.33
N GLY A 95 -31.73 -5.09 17.18
CA GLY A 95 -31.98 -4.24 16.02
C GLY A 95 -32.16 -5.05 14.72
N PRO A 96 -32.03 -4.39 13.55
CA PRO A 96 -32.24 -5.02 12.25
C PRO A 96 -31.23 -6.13 11.95
N VAL A 97 -31.71 -7.29 11.49
CA VAL A 97 -30.88 -8.41 11.05
C VAL A 97 -31.51 -9.05 9.82
N LEU A 98 -30.72 -9.26 8.77
CA LEU A 98 -31.14 -9.95 7.55
C LEU A 98 -30.39 -11.27 7.44
N LEU A 99 -31.13 -12.37 7.29
CA LEU A 99 -30.60 -13.74 7.20
C LEU A 99 -30.83 -14.32 5.81
N GLY A 100 -29.79 -14.91 5.24
CA GLY A 100 -29.83 -15.60 3.95
C GLY A 100 -30.41 -17.02 4.02
N ASP A 101 -30.33 -17.72 2.89
CA ASP A 101 -30.60 -19.17 2.82
C ASP A 101 -29.43 -19.96 3.42
N PHE A 102 -29.71 -20.80 4.41
CA PHE A 102 -28.70 -21.60 5.10
C PHE A 102 -28.78 -23.08 4.77
N SER A 103 -29.43 -23.51 3.69
CA SER A 103 -29.60 -24.92 3.33
C SER A 103 -28.31 -25.64 2.88
N GLY A 104 -27.26 -24.90 2.51
CA GLY A 104 -25.97 -25.44 2.03
C GLY A 104 -24.96 -25.86 3.12
N GLU A 105 -23.81 -26.34 2.70
CA GLU A 105 -22.67 -26.65 3.58
C GLU A 105 -21.47 -25.80 3.14
N ILE A 106 -20.60 -25.44 4.09
CA ILE A 106 -19.39 -24.65 3.84
C ILE A 106 -18.14 -25.50 4.11
N ILE A 107 -17.16 -25.42 3.21
CA ILE A 107 -15.87 -26.09 3.36
C ILE A 107 -14.89 -25.08 3.92
N LEU A 108 -14.34 -25.35 5.11
CA LEU A 108 -13.39 -24.44 5.76
C LEU A 108 -11.94 -24.78 5.37
N PRO A 109 -11.08 -23.78 5.17
CA PRO A 109 -9.68 -23.96 4.74
C PRO A 109 -8.74 -24.46 5.87
N VAL A 110 -9.28 -24.94 6.99
CA VAL A 110 -8.52 -25.35 8.19
C VAL A 110 -7.91 -26.75 8.04
N ALA A 111 -8.57 -27.62 7.27
CA ALA A 111 -8.08 -28.93 6.87
C ALA A 111 -8.88 -29.41 5.64
N GLU A 112 -8.23 -30.16 4.74
CA GLU A 112 -8.93 -30.79 3.62
C GLU A 112 -10.15 -31.57 4.14
N GLN A 113 -11.32 -31.35 3.50
CA GLN A 113 -12.58 -32.06 3.76
C GLN A 113 -13.32 -31.71 5.07
N TYR A 114 -12.97 -30.62 5.76
CA TYR A 114 -13.75 -30.15 6.91
C TYR A 114 -14.96 -29.30 6.48
N SER A 115 -16.12 -29.96 6.33
CA SER A 115 -17.40 -29.33 6.01
C SER A 115 -18.21 -29.03 7.27
N GLN A 116 -18.90 -27.89 7.31
CA GLN A 116 -19.89 -27.56 8.33
C GLN A 116 -21.21 -27.06 7.72
N PRO A 117 -22.35 -27.28 8.39
CA PRO A 117 -23.61 -26.69 7.95
C PRO A 117 -23.55 -25.17 8.01
N CYS A 118 -23.99 -24.51 6.94
CA CYS A 118 -24.20 -23.06 6.94
C CYS A 118 -25.22 -22.66 8.03
N GLY A 119 -25.23 -21.40 8.42
CA GLY A 119 -26.15 -20.87 9.43
C GLY A 119 -25.50 -20.00 10.48
N VAL A 120 -26.28 -19.66 11.51
CA VAL A 120 -25.88 -18.75 12.59
C VAL A 120 -26.00 -19.47 13.92
N TYR A 121 -24.88 -19.60 14.64
CA TYR A 121 -24.79 -20.43 15.83
C TYR A 121 -24.12 -19.68 16.98
N ASN A 122 -24.74 -19.67 18.16
CA ASN A 122 -24.18 -19.18 19.42
C ASN A 122 -23.50 -17.81 19.28
N SER A 123 -24.19 -16.86 18.64
CA SER A 123 -23.61 -15.54 18.30
C SER A 123 -24.57 -14.40 18.63
N THR A 124 -24.01 -13.24 18.93
CA THR A 124 -24.77 -12.00 19.16
C THR A 124 -24.63 -11.09 17.95
N LEU A 125 -25.75 -10.76 17.31
CA LEU A 125 -25.81 -9.98 16.07
C LEU A 125 -26.58 -8.67 16.31
N SER A 126 -26.01 -7.55 15.85
CA SER A 126 -26.70 -6.27 15.88
C SER A 126 -26.46 -5.40 14.66
N TRP A 127 -27.50 -5.09 13.88
CA TRP A 127 -27.35 -4.42 12.59
C TRP A 127 -26.47 -5.23 11.64
N VAL A 128 -26.88 -6.46 11.32
CA VAL A 128 -26.04 -7.41 10.58
C VAL A 128 -26.80 -8.00 9.39
N VAL A 129 -26.11 -8.10 8.25
CA VAL A 129 -26.53 -8.91 7.10
C VAL A 129 -25.71 -10.20 7.10
N VAL A 130 -26.37 -11.35 6.97
CA VAL A 130 -25.74 -12.64 6.74
C VAL A 130 -26.24 -13.19 5.40
N GLY A 131 -25.35 -13.30 4.42
CA GLY A 131 -25.65 -13.76 3.08
C GLY A 131 -25.94 -15.25 2.96
N ASP A 132 -26.38 -15.66 1.77
CA ASP A 132 -26.74 -17.05 1.47
C ASP A 132 -25.52 -17.98 1.59
N GLY A 133 -25.70 -19.15 2.19
CA GLY A 133 -24.63 -20.13 2.38
C GLY A 133 -23.53 -19.68 3.34
N ALA A 134 -23.69 -18.57 4.06
CA ALA A 134 -22.71 -18.11 5.04
C ALA A 134 -22.77 -18.91 6.36
N LEU A 135 -21.67 -18.92 7.10
CA LEU A 135 -21.55 -19.50 8.43
C LEU A 135 -21.09 -18.44 9.42
N VAL A 136 -21.90 -18.18 10.44
CA VAL A 136 -21.53 -17.34 11.59
C VAL A 136 -21.60 -18.20 12.85
N LYS A 137 -20.49 -18.37 13.57
CA LYS A 137 -20.42 -19.31 14.70
C LYS A 137 -19.57 -18.78 15.84
N GLY A 138 -20.11 -18.78 17.06
CA GLY A 138 -19.35 -18.45 18.27
C GLY A 138 -18.80 -17.01 18.31
N CYS A 139 -19.50 -16.05 17.68
CA CYS A 139 -19.06 -14.67 17.63
C CYS A 139 -19.72 -13.84 18.74
N HIS A 140 -18.90 -13.29 19.63
CA HIS A 140 -19.37 -12.69 20.88
C HIS A 140 -20.06 -11.34 20.68
N ALA A 141 -19.53 -10.51 19.79
CA ALA A 141 -20.11 -9.23 19.43
C ALA A 141 -19.90 -8.95 17.93
N MET A 142 -20.94 -9.23 17.13
CA MET A 142 -20.99 -8.81 15.73
C MET A 142 -21.96 -7.65 15.59
N THR A 143 -21.46 -6.50 15.17
CA THR A 143 -22.31 -5.34 14.95
C THR A 143 -21.95 -4.59 13.68
N ARG A 144 -22.95 -4.09 12.97
CA ARG A 144 -22.76 -3.28 11.76
C ARG A 144 -21.81 -3.97 10.78
N CYS A 145 -22.22 -5.14 10.30
CA CYS A 145 -21.42 -5.89 9.35
C CYS A 145 -22.28 -6.51 8.24
N VAL A 146 -21.67 -6.68 7.08
CA VAL A 146 -22.22 -7.39 5.94
C VAL A 146 -21.36 -8.63 5.73
N VAL A 147 -21.95 -9.81 5.91
CA VAL A 147 -21.31 -11.09 5.62
C VAL A 147 -21.81 -11.56 4.26
N GLY A 148 -20.90 -11.64 3.29
CA GLY A 148 -21.19 -12.03 1.92
C GLY A 148 -21.58 -13.51 1.77
N PRO A 149 -22.12 -13.91 0.62
CA PRO A 149 -22.51 -15.29 0.36
C PRO A 149 -21.33 -16.26 0.50
N GLY A 150 -21.57 -17.43 1.11
CA GLY A 150 -20.55 -18.45 1.29
C GLY A 150 -19.38 -18.06 2.20
N ALA A 151 -19.43 -16.92 2.89
CA ALA A 151 -18.38 -16.50 3.82
C ALA A 151 -18.53 -17.18 5.19
N ALA A 152 -17.42 -17.32 5.92
CA ALA A 152 -17.38 -17.89 7.27
C ALA A 152 -16.82 -16.88 8.28
N VAL A 153 -17.53 -16.65 9.39
CA VAL A 153 -17.07 -15.88 10.55
C VAL A 153 -17.19 -16.77 11.79
N ILE A 154 -16.05 -17.18 12.34
CA ILE A 154 -16.00 -18.25 13.36
C ILE A 154 -15.16 -17.78 14.54
N ASN A 155 -15.69 -17.95 15.75
CA ASN A 155 -15.00 -17.73 17.03
C ASN A 155 -14.32 -16.36 17.13
N CYS A 156 -14.93 -15.33 16.55
CA CYS A 156 -14.37 -13.98 16.59
C CYS A 156 -14.80 -13.26 17.89
N GLY A 157 -13.87 -12.47 18.45
CA GLY A 157 -14.13 -11.64 19.62
C GLY A 157 -15.08 -10.49 19.27
N LEU A 158 -14.59 -9.54 18.49
CA LEU A 158 -15.35 -8.38 18.01
C LEU A 158 -15.25 -8.28 16.48
N VAL A 159 -16.41 -8.20 15.82
CA VAL A 159 -16.52 -7.82 14.40
C VAL A 159 -17.44 -6.61 14.32
N SER A 160 -16.90 -5.45 13.94
CA SER A 160 -17.61 -4.18 14.10
C SER A 160 -17.28 -3.14 13.03
N CYS A 161 -18.12 -2.12 12.91
CA CYS A 161 -17.79 -0.86 12.26
C CYS A 161 -17.93 0.27 13.29
N SER A 162 -16.88 1.08 13.44
CA SER A 162 -16.85 2.20 14.35
C SER A 162 -17.62 3.38 13.75
N GLN A 163 -18.94 3.35 13.89
CA GLN A 163 -19.69 4.60 13.94
C GLN A 163 -19.71 5.07 15.39
N GLN A 164 -19.19 6.28 15.63
CA GLN A 164 -19.64 7.07 16.76
C GLN A 164 -21.15 7.29 16.56
N PRO A 165 -22.02 6.80 17.46
CA PRO A 165 -23.41 7.21 17.43
C PRO A 165 -23.41 8.72 17.57
N SER A 166 -24.08 9.41 16.65
CA SER A 166 -24.39 10.82 16.80
C SER A 166 -25.43 10.97 17.91
N ASP A 167 -25.05 10.62 19.14
CA ASP A 167 -25.85 10.92 20.31
C ASP A 167 -25.61 12.39 20.60
N SER A 168 -26.69 13.15 20.51
CA SER A 168 -26.81 14.58 20.77
C SER A 168 -26.60 14.97 22.23
N SER A 169 -25.81 14.22 23.00
CA SER A 169 -25.47 14.55 24.37
C SER A 169 -23.96 14.56 24.55
N GLY A 170 -23.39 15.76 24.52
CA GLY A 170 -21.97 15.99 24.76
C GLY A 170 -21.54 15.43 26.12
N SER A 171 -20.54 14.55 26.10
CA SER A 171 -19.66 14.30 27.23
C SER A 171 -18.33 13.80 26.68
N SER A 172 -17.35 14.70 26.71
CA SER A 172 -15.96 14.48 26.33
C SER A 172 -15.30 13.49 27.29
N GLY A 173 -15.07 12.27 26.84
CA GLY A 173 -14.19 11.30 27.48
C GLY A 173 -12.88 11.18 26.71
N SER A 174 -11.78 11.54 27.35
CA SER A 174 -10.42 11.52 26.80
C SER A 174 -9.83 10.11 26.79
N SER A 175 -9.32 9.64 25.65
CA SER A 175 -8.22 8.66 25.61
C SER A 175 -7.66 8.45 24.20
N GLY A 176 -6.33 8.54 24.07
CA GLY A 176 -5.56 7.79 23.06
C GLY A 176 -5.13 8.58 21.83
N SER A 177 -3.94 9.16 21.89
CA SER A 177 -3.21 9.74 20.76
C SER A 177 -2.79 8.68 19.72
N SER A 178 -3.40 8.75 18.55
CA SER A 178 -2.80 8.36 17.27
C SER A 178 -3.38 9.31 16.22
N SER A 179 -2.50 9.95 15.45
CA SER A 179 -2.84 10.93 14.41
C SER A 179 -3.69 10.29 13.30
N SER A 180 -4.99 10.23 13.51
CA SER A 180 -6.00 10.16 12.46
C SER A 180 -6.68 11.52 12.41
N SER A 181 -6.83 12.05 11.20
CA SER A 181 -7.60 13.27 10.94
C SER A 181 -8.98 13.14 11.58
N SER A 182 -9.21 14.01 12.56
CA SER A 182 -10.37 14.07 13.44
C SER A 182 -11.62 14.62 12.74
N ASP A 183 -12.01 14.04 11.60
CA ASP A 183 -13.23 14.41 10.89
C ASP A 183 -14.24 13.25 10.92
N GLY A 184 -15.10 13.26 11.94
CA GLY A 184 -16.48 12.78 11.87
C GLY A 184 -16.78 11.39 11.29
N GLY A 185 -16.26 10.32 11.87
CA GLY A 185 -17.08 9.15 12.25
C GLY A 185 -17.60 8.15 11.19
N PHE A 186 -16.99 8.00 10.02
CA PHE A 186 -17.35 6.96 9.04
C PHE A 186 -16.15 6.25 8.40
N CYS A 187 -16.29 4.94 8.20
CA CYS A 187 -15.23 4.05 7.70
C CYS A 187 -14.96 4.24 6.19
N SER A 188 -13.71 4.52 5.81
CA SER A 188 -13.21 4.43 4.43
C SER A 188 -12.30 3.21 4.19
N PHE A 189 -12.22 2.30 5.17
CA PHE A 189 -11.39 1.11 5.11
C PHE A 189 -9.90 1.44 4.86
N ALA A 190 -9.38 2.46 5.56
CA ALA A 190 -8.06 3.09 5.32
C ALA A 190 -7.83 3.73 3.93
N ASN A 191 -8.81 3.79 3.03
CA ASN A 191 -8.61 4.59 1.81
C ASN A 191 -8.50 6.07 2.18
N GLY A 192 -7.47 6.73 1.65
CA GLY A 192 -7.10 8.09 2.03
C GLY A 192 -6.09 8.19 3.18
N ILE A 193 -5.51 7.09 3.66
CA ILE A 193 -4.40 7.17 4.62
C ILE A 193 -3.23 7.97 4.04
N ALA A 194 -2.59 8.75 4.91
CA ALA A 194 -1.34 9.41 4.59
C ALA A 194 -0.18 8.55 5.12
N VAL A 195 0.58 7.96 4.20
CA VAL A 195 1.76 7.16 4.52
C VAL A 195 2.98 8.07 4.52
N THR A 196 3.57 8.30 5.68
CA THR A 196 4.73 9.20 5.81
C THR A 196 6.02 8.50 5.33
N VAL A 197 6.42 8.74 4.09
CA VAL A 197 7.67 8.21 3.51
C VAL A 197 8.80 9.23 3.66
N GLY A 198 9.95 8.83 4.21
CA GLY A 198 11.09 9.74 4.42
C GLY A 198 10.70 11.04 5.15
N PRO A 199 10.19 10.96 6.41
CA PRO A 199 9.52 12.04 7.15
C PRO A 199 10.30 13.36 7.26
N GLU A 200 11.62 13.32 7.16
CA GLU A 200 12.47 14.33 7.80
C GLU A 200 13.08 15.35 6.84
N THR A 201 12.71 15.28 5.56
CA THR A 201 12.90 16.36 4.58
C THR A 201 11.67 17.29 4.48
N ARG A 202 10.84 17.41 5.53
CA ARG A 202 9.41 17.82 5.51
C ARG A 202 8.55 16.78 4.79
N GLY A 203 7.88 15.95 5.59
CA GLY A 203 7.32 14.66 5.26
C GLY A 203 6.63 14.53 3.91
N ARG A 204 6.96 13.43 3.21
CA ARG A 204 6.18 12.98 2.05
C ARG A 204 5.00 12.21 2.60
N GLU A 205 3.98 12.95 2.94
CA GLU A 205 2.65 12.43 3.23
C GLU A 205 2.11 11.88 1.91
N LEU A 206 2.32 10.59 1.68
CA LEU A 206 1.81 9.92 0.51
C LEU A 206 0.36 9.51 0.78
N ALA A 207 -0.58 10.27 0.21
CA ALA A 207 -1.98 9.87 0.21
C ALA A 207 -2.12 8.60 -0.64
N CYS A 208 -2.60 7.51 -0.01
CA CYS A 208 -2.71 6.20 -0.62
C CYS A 208 -4.19 5.77 -0.79
N TYR A 209 -4.42 4.97 -1.82
CA TYR A 209 -5.67 4.27 -2.10
C TYR A 209 -5.35 2.84 -2.50
N VAL A 210 -6.30 1.92 -2.31
CA VAL A 210 -5.98 0.48 -2.36
C VAL A 210 -5.46 0.02 -3.73
N THR A 211 -6.00 0.53 -4.83
CA THR A 211 -5.59 0.19 -6.21
C THR A 211 -4.42 1.04 -6.73
N MET A 212 -3.70 1.74 -5.84
CA MET A 212 -2.60 2.62 -6.24
C MET A 212 -1.45 1.86 -6.92
N PRO A 213 -1.05 2.23 -8.16
CA PRO A 213 0.08 1.60 -8.81
C PRO A 213 1.41 2.13 -8.25
N LEU A 214 2.44 1.27 -8.24
CA LEU A 214 3.78 1.64 -7.76
C LEU A 214 4.35 2.89 -8.45
N ALA A 215 4.06 3.06 -9.75
CA ALA A 215 4.50 4.23 -10.51
C ALA A 215 3.92 5.54 -9.94
N ALA A 216 2.64 5.55 -9.55
CA ALA A 216 2.00 6.71 -8.93
C ALA A 216 2.58 6.95 -7.53
N ALA A 217 2.77 5.90 -6.73
CA ALA A 217 3.38 6.00 -5.40
C ALA A 217 4.80 6.59 -5.48
N ALA A 218 5.61 6.10 -6.41
CA ALA A 218 6.95 6.59 -6.68
C ALA A 218 6.96 8.03 -7.18
N ALA A 219 6.04 8.40 -8.07
CA ALA A 219 5.94 9.77 -8.57
C ALA A 219 5.54 10.76 -7.47
N ALA A 220 4.51 10.43 -6.69
CA ALA A 220 4.02 11.27 -5.59
C ALA A 220 5.05 11.39 -4.45
N ALA A 221 5.80 10.31 -4.17
CA ALA A 221 6.88 10.36 -3.19
C ALA A 221 8.17 11.01 -3.74
N ALA A 222 8.45 11.01 -5.04
CA ALA A 222 9.71 11.52 -5.57
C ALA A 222 9.65 12.98 -6.04
N ASP A 223 8.51 13.47 -6.52
CA ASP A 223 8.41 14.81 -7.10
C ASP A 223 8.20 15.90 -6.02
N ARG A 224 9.32 16.49 -5.57
CA ARG A 224 9.31 17.66 -4.66
C ARG A 224 9.14 18.99 -5.40
N SER A 225 9.24 18.99 -6.73
CA SER A 225 9.35 20.22 -7.51
C SER A 225 8.00 20.86 -7.82
N SER A 226 6.90 20.12 -7.66
CA SER A 226 5.53 20.59 -7.89
C SER A 226 4.62 20.32 -6.68
N PRO A 227 4.54 21.27 -5.72
CA PRO A 227 3.57 21.19 -4.61
C PRO A 227 2.12 21.11 -5.09
N GLU A 228 1.81 21.70 -6.25
CA GLU A 228 0.50 21.64 -6.89
C GLU A 228 0.12 20.21 -7.24
N ALA A 229 1.02 19.46 -7.90
CA ALA A 229 0.76 18.09 -8.31
C ALA A 229 0.60 17.12 -7.12
N VAL A 230 1.34 17.35 -6.03
CA VAL A 230 1.17 16.61 -4.77
C VAL A 230 -0.19 16.90 -4.14
N ASN A 231 -0.63 18.16 -4.14
CA ASN A 231 -1.94 18.53 -3.62
C ASN A 231 -3.08 18.01 -4.50
N GLU A 232 -2.96 18.04 -5.83
CA GLU A 232 -3.92 17.44 -6.76
C GLU A 232 -4.07 15.93 -6.53
N HIS A 233 -2.95 15.22 -6.39
CA HIS A 233 -2.95 13.79 -6.05
C HIS A 233 -3.72 13.54 -4.75
N ARG A 234 -3.39 14.29 -3.68
CA ARG A 234 -4.09 14.18 -2.39
C ARG A 234 -5.59 14.42 -2.53
N LEU A 235 -6.01 15.49 -3.22
CA LEU A 235 -7.43 15.79 -3.44
C LEU A 235 -8.16 14.69 -4.22
N ALA A 236 -7.48 14.04 -5.18
CA ALA A 236 -8.05 12.94 -5.93
C ALA A 236 -8.21 11.68 -5.07
N VAL A 237 -7.23 11.40 -4.20
CA VAL A 237 -7.31 10.31 -3.22
C VAL A 237 -8.39 10.58 -2.17
N ASP A 238 -8.50 11.81 -1.67
CA ASP A 238 -9.57 12.22 -0.75
C ASP A 238 -10.95 12.00 -1.40
N ALA A 239 -11.10 12.31 -2.69
CA ALA A 239 -12.32 12.05 -3.44
C ALA A 239 -12.63 10.54 -3.58
N TYR A 240 -11.61 9.71 -3.81
CA TYR A 240 -11.77 8.25 -3.85
C TYR A 240 -12.18 7.68 -2.49
N ALA A 241 -11.56 8.16 -1.41
CA ALA A 241 -11.94 7.80 -0.04
C ALA A 241 -13.39 8.21 0.27
N GLU A 242 -13.84 9.36 -0.22
CA GLU A 242 -15.23 9.80 -0.14
C GLU A 242 -16.19 8.91 -0.93
N LEU A 243 -15.79 8.40 -2.11
CA LEU A 243 -16.58 7.43 -2.86
C LEU A 243 -16.73 6.12 -2.09
N ALA A 244 -15.67 5.62 -1.46
CA ALA A 244 -15.75 4.46 -0.58
C ALA A 244 -16.71 4.70 0.61
N ARG A 245 -16.69 5.90 1.21
CA ARG A 245 -17.60 6.28 2.31
C ARG A 245 -19.06 6.44 1.87
N HIS A 246 -19.31 7.09 0.74
CA HIS A 246 -20.62 7.68 0.38
C HIS A 246 -21.15 7.37 -1.03
N GLY A 247 -20.32 6.86 -1.96
CA GLY A 247 -20.74 6.46 -3.32
C GLY A 247 -21.15 7.60 -4.24
N GLU A 248 -21.67 7.25 -5.42
CA GLU A 248 -21.93 8.19 -6.55
C GLU A 248 -22.91 9.34 -6.23
N ALA A 249 -23.76 9.22 -5.21
CA ALA A 249 -24.71 10.27 -4.84
C ALA A 249 -24.03 11.61 -4.50
N ARG A 250 -22.72 11.60 -4.18
CA ARG A 250 -21.91 12.78 -3.89
C ARG A 250 -20.99 13.23 -5.04
N GLU A 251 -20.80 12.40 -6.07
CA GLU A 251 -19.95 12.72 -7.23
C GLU A 251 -20.41 14.01 -7.91
N ARG A 252 -21.73 14.22 -8.06
CA ARG A 252 -22.29 15.44 -8.67
C ARG A 252 -22.01 16.70 -7.87
N MET A 253 -21.98 16.60 -6.54
CA MET A 253 -21.78 17.74 -5.64
C MET A 253 -20.29 18.11 -5.54
N TYR A 254 -19.41 17.10 -5.46
CA TYR A 254 -17.96 17.30 -5.43
C TYR A 254 -17.40 17.71 -6.81
N THR A 255 -17.93 17.14 -7.90
CA THR A 255 -17.61 17.57 -9.28
C THR A 255 -18.06 19.00 -9.54
N SER A 256 -19.20 19.42 -9.00
CA SER A 256 -19.64 20.81 -9.03
C SER A 256 -18.71 21.73 -8.22
N LEU A 257 -18.20 21.27 -7.08
CA LEU A 257 -17.24 21.99 -6.25
C LEU A 257 -15.87 22.13 -6.93
N LEU A 258 -15.32 21.04 -7.47
CA LEU A 258 -14.07 21.02 -8.25
C LEU A 258 -14.14 21.89 -9.51
N ARG A 259 -15.32 21.92 -10.18
CA ARG A 259 -15.58 22.86 -11.29
C ARG A 259 -15.62 24.31 -10.83
N SER A 260 -16.17 24.60 -9.64
CA SER A 260 -16.26 25.97 -9.12
C SER A 260 -14.91 26.58 -8.69
N ILE A 261 -13.90 25.74 -8.40
CA ILE A 261 -12.54 26.16 -8.03
C ILE A 261 -11.53 26.08 -9.20
N GLY A 262 -12.00 25.87 -10.44
CA GLY A 262 -11.16 25.90 -11.64
C GLY A 262 -10.32 24.63 -11.92
N LEU A 263 -10.50 23.56 -11.14
CA LEU A 263 -9.78 22.27 -11.28
C LEU A 263 -10.52 21.25 -12.18
N ALA A 264 -11.42 21.73 -13.05
CA ALA A 264 -12.27 20.88 -13.90
C ALA A 264 -11.49 19.98 -14.89
N SER A 265 -10.22 20.27 -15.17
CA SER A 265 -9.36 19.47 -16.04
C SER A 265 -9.00 18.08 -15.47
N VAL A 266 -9.24 17.86 -14.18
CA VAL A 266 -8.95 16.59 -13.47
C VAL A 266 -10.01 15.51 -13.75
N ILE A 267 -11.19 15.87 -14.27
CA ILE A 267 -12.28 14.93 -14.56
C ILE A 267 -12.51 14.86 -16.07
N LYS A 268 -11.87 13.90 -16.75
CA LYS A 268 -12.32 13.46 -18.08
C LYS A 268 -13.08 12.15 -17.94
N PRO A 269 -14.42 12.14 -18.10
CA PRO A 269 -15.15 10.88 -18.23
C PRO A 269 -14.84 10.29 -19.61
N HIS A 270 -14.23 9.11 -19.64
CA HIS A 270 -14.04 8.37 -20.90
C HIS A 270 -15.32 7.59 -21.20
N ALA A 271 -16.28 8.25 -21.84
CA ALA A 271 -17.45 7.61 -22.43
C ALA A 271 -17.47 7.82 -23.95
N ALA A 272 -17.62 6.70 -24.66
CA ALA A 272 -18.04 6.52 -26.06
C ALA A 272 -17.02 6.64 -27.21
N ALA A 273 -17.23 5.70 -28.15
CA ALA A 273 -16.48 5.38 -29.34
C ALA A 273 -16.95 6.18 -30.58
N VAL A 274 -16.07 6.26 -31.59
CA VAL A 274 -16.32 6.44 -33.05
C VAL A 274 -17.22 7.61 -33.50
N THR A 275 -16.61 8.64 -34.12
CA THR A 275 -16.81 8.99 -35.55
C THR A 275 -15.88 10.12 -35.97
N ALA A 276 -15.40 10.04 -37.22
CA ALA A 276 -14.47 10.95 -37.84
C ALA A 276 -15.07 12.33 -38.18
N THR A 277 -14.27 13.40 -38.06
CA THR A 277 -14.07 14.43 -39.10
C THR A 277 -12.98 15.41 -38.67
N ALA A 278 -12.31 16.00 -39.67
CA ALA A 278 -11.00 16.63 -39.57
C ALA A 278 -11.05 18.18 -39.69
N ILE A 279 -9.85 18.80 -39.48
CA ILE A 279 -9.36 20.12 -40.02
C ILE A 279 -9.59 21.37 -39.11
N PRO A 280 -8.65 22.35 -38.98
CA PRO A 280 -7.17 22.34 -38.90
C PRO A 280 -6.53 23.35 -37.89
N LEU A 281 -5.19 23.36 -37.87
CA LEU A 281 -4.26 24.32 -37.26
C LEU A 281 -4.54 25.82 -37.53
N VAL A 282 -4.32 26.68 -36.52
CA VAL A 282 -3.83 28.06 -36.68
C VAL A 282 -2.77 28.40 -35.61
N SER A 283 -1.76 29.15 -36.05
CA SER A 283 -0.44 29.37 -35.45
C SER A 283 -0.23 30.74 -34.80
N ARG A 284 0.88 30.86 -34.04
CA ARG A 284 1.70 32.07 -33.69
C ARG A 284 1.12 32.96 -32.58
N LYS A 285 1.88 33.57 -31.64
CA LYS A 285 3.33 33.69 -31.31
C LYS A 285 3.44 34.34 -29.89
N PRO A 286 4.65 34.56 -29.32
CA PRO A 286 4.90 34.72 -27.87
C PRO A 286 4.89 36.17 -27.39
N CYS A 287 4.83 36.38 -26.07
CA CYS A 287 5.30 37.62 -25.45
C CYS A 287 5.98 37.36 -24.10
N VAL A 288 7.17 37.95 -23.97
CA VAL A 288 8.02 38.05 -22.78
C VAL A 288 7.79 39.42 -22.19
N ILE A 289 7.34 39.52 -20.93
CA ILE A 289 7.63 40.67 -20.04
C ILE A 289 7.77 40.11 -18.63
N GLY A 290 8.95 40.27 -18.04
CA GLY A 290 9.18 39.99 -16.63
C GLY A 290 8.77 41.17 -15.75
N LEU A 291 8.54 40.90 -14.46
CA LEU A 291 9.05 41.69 -13.34
C LEU A 291 8.76 40.96 -12.02
N ASN A 292 9.80 40.83 -11.20
CA ASN A 292 9.73 40.56 -9.77
C ASN A 292 8.77 41.55 -9.10
N CYS A 293 7.80 41.08 -8.31
CA CYS A 293 7.57 41.49 -6.91
C CYS A 293 6.33 40.81 -6.30
N CYS A 294 6.42 40.53 -4.98
CA CYS A 294 5.36 40.12 -4.05
C CYS A 294 4.96 38.63 -4.01
N ILE A 295 5.91 37.80 -3.54
CA ILE A 295 5.60 36.76 -2.55
C ILE A 295 5.08 37.51 -1.30
N ASP A 296 3.77 37.45 -1.01
CA ASP A 296 3.21 37.56 0.36
C ASP A 296 1.68 37.39 0.52
N ASP A 297 0.87 37.22 -0.54
CA ASP A 297 -0.62 37.24 -0.39
C ASP A 297 -1.38 35.90 -0.50
N TYR A 298 -0.76 34.74 -0.24
CA TYR A 298 -1.46 33.43 -0.22
C TYR A 298 -1.67 32.82 1.18
N ARG A 299 -1.74 33.65 2.23
CA ARG A 299 -2.14 33.22 3.60
C ARG A 299 -3.57 33.61 3.98
N HIS A 300 -4.29 34.36 3.16
CA HIS A 300 -5.57 34.98 3.55
C HIS A 300 -6.86 34.25 3.09
N TYR A 301 -6.77 33.14 2.35
CA TYR A 301 -7.95 32.40 1.84
C TYR A 301 -8.26 31.05 2.51
N TYR A 302 -7.54 30.69 3.58
CA TYR A 302 -7.72 29.41 4.27
C TYR A 302 -8.73 29.34 5.45
N PRO A 303 -9.26 30.43 6.04
CA PRO A 303 -10.28 30.30 7.10
C PRO A 303 -11.76 30.29 6.66
N LEU A 304 -12.09 30.58 5.39
CA LEU A 304 -13.49 30.84 4.99
C LEU A 304 -14.27 29.65 4.40
N LEU A 305 -13.65 28.48 4.23
CA LEU A 305 -14.32 27.26 3.73
C LEU A 305 -14.72 26.27 4.85
N SER A 306 -14.33 26.56 6.09
CA SER A 306 -14.64 25.73 7.26
C SER A 306 -16.10 25.75 7.76
N PRO A 307 -16.96 26.76 7.49
CA PRO A 307 -18.34 26.76 8.01
C PRO A 307 -19.47 26.47 7.00
N LEU A 308 -19.22 26.47 5.67
CA LEU A 308 -20.31 26.31 4.67
C LEU A 308 -20.75 24.85 4.45
N LEU A 309 -19.98 23.88 4.95
CA LEU A 309 -20.41 22.49 5.12
C LEU A 309 -21.31 22.33 6.36
N SER A 310 -22.29 23.22 6.51
CA SER A 310 -23.20 23.20 7.67
C SER A 310 -23.90 21.84 7.77
N ARG A 311 -23.72 21.23 8.94
CA ARG A 311 -24.06 19.87 9.37
C ARG A 311 -25.52 19.41 9.16
N THR A 312 -26.40 20.24 8.60
CA THR A 312 -27.86 20.03 8.63
C THR A 312 -28.44 19.39 7.36
N ALA A 313 -27.72 19.39 6.22
CA ALA A 313 -28.18 18.74 4.98
C ALA A 313 -27.57 17.34 4.74
N LEU A 314 -26.63 16.92 5.60
CA LEU A 314 -25.86 15.67 5.47
C LEU A 314 -26.62 14.41 5.92
N THR A 315 -27.82 14.54 6.46
CA THR A 315 -28.39 13.60 7.44
C THR A 315 -29.23 12.44 6.87
N ALA A 316 -29.41 12.29 5.55
CA ALA A 316 -30.48 11.42 5.03
C ALA A 316 -30.14 10.46 3.87
N LEU A 317 -28.87 10.14 3.56
CA LEU A 317 -28.54 9.22 2.44
C LEU A 317 -27.51 8.13 2.83
N ASN A 318 -27.75 6.91 2.33
CA ASN A 318 -27.07 5.63 2.60
C ASN A 318 -25.53 5.70 2.71
N ARG A 319 -25.04 5.64 3.96
CA ARG A 319 -23.62 5.70 4.34
C ARG A 319 -23.04 4.29 4.48
N CYS A 320 -21.77 4.09 4.15
CA CYS A 320 -21.07 2.86 4.54
C CYS A 320 -20.84 2.87 6.06
N GLY A 321 -21.75 2.22 6.78
CA GLY A 321 -21.69 2.10 8.22
C GLY A 321 -21.33 0.70 8.68
N ALA A 322 -20.72 -0.13 7.83
CA ALA A 322 -20.52 -1.54 8.10
C ALA A 322 -19.13 -2.05 7.73
N THR A 323 -18.64 -3.05 8.46
CA THR A 323 -17.51 -3.90 8.06
C THR A 323 -18.01 -4.88 7.02
N VAL A 324 -17.26 -5.03 5.93
CA VAL A 324 -17.67 -5.84 4.77
C VAL A 324 -16.79 -7.09 4.70
N ILE A 325 -17.45 -8.24 4.68
CA ILE A 325 -16.81 -9.54 4.50
C ILE A 325 -17.29 -10.10 3.17
N GLY A 326 -16.40 -10.18 2.21
CA GLY A 326 -16.71 -10.58 0.83
C GLY A 326 -17.09 -12.05 0.69
N PRO A 327 -17.61 -12.44 -0.50
CA PRO A 327 -18.04 -13.81 -0.75
C PRO A 327 -16.92 -14.83 -0.54
N GLY A 328 -17.24 -15.97 0.08
CA GLY A 328 -16.27 -17.05 0.30
C GLY A 328 -15.11 -16.73 1.26
N ALA A 329 -15.04 -15.51 1.82
CA ALA A 329 -13.98 -15.14 2.75
C ALA A 329 -14.14 -15.86 4.10
N VAL A 330 -13.02 -16.14 4.75
CA VAL A 330 -12.98 -16.87 6.04
C VAL A 330 -12.30 -16.01 7.09
N VAL A 331 -13.03 -15.68 8.14
CA VAL A 331 -12.57 -14.93 9.30
C VAL A 331 -12.71 -15.82 10.54
N MET A 332 -11.60 -16.33 11.06
CA MET A 332 -11.61 -17.32 12.13
C MET A 332 -10.72 -16.92 13.29
N SER A 333 -11.24 -17.09 14.51
CA SER A 333 -10.49 -16.89 15.76
C SER A 333 -9.83 -15.52 15.88
N CYS A 334 -10.36 -14.52 15.16
CA CYS A 334 -9.81 -13.16 15.18
C CYS A 334 -10.27 -12.45 16.45
N SER A 335 -9.31 -11.83 17.14
CA SER A 335 -9.62 -11.09 18.37
C SER A 335 -10.46 -9.85 18.07
N ARG A 336 -10.16 -9.17 16.95
CA ARG A 336 -10.74 -7.90 16.59
C ARG A 336 -10.69 -7.66 15.08
N VAL A 337 -11.85 -7.37 14.48
CA VAL A 337 -12.02 -6.98 13.07
C VAL A 337 -12.91 -5.75 13.04
N VAL A 338 -12.33 -4.57 12.86
CA VAL A 338 -13.06 -3.29 12.96
C VAL A 338 -12.78 -2.39 11.77
N ASP A 339 -13.81 -1.87 11.12
CA ASP A 339 -13.66 -0.96 9.97
C ASP A 339 -12.86 -1.58 8.82
N VAL A 340 -13.19 -2.82 8.47
CA VAL A 340 -12.43 -3.62 7.49
C VAL A 340 -13.29 -3.93 6.26
N PHE A 341 -12.69 -3.81 5.08
CA PHE A 341 -13.17 -4.43 3.85
C PHE A 341 -12.32 -5.66 3.59
N ILE A 342 -12.96 -6.82 3.51
CA ILE A 342 -12.34 -8.11 3.23
C ILE A 342 -12.85 -8.60 1.89
N GLY A 343 -11.98 -8.70 0.89
CA GLY A 343 -12.31 -9.17 -0.45
C GLY A 343 -12.70 -10.65 -0.49
N ALA A 344 -13.14 -11.10 -1.67
CA ALA A 344 -13.59 -12.47 -1.87
C ALA A 344 -12.47 -13.48 -1.56
N ASN A 345 -12.84 -14.61 -0.93
CA ASN A 345 -11.95 -15.73 -0.63
C ASN A 345 -10.71 -15.38 0.23
N ALA A 346 -10.68 -14.21 0.89
CA ALA A 346 -9.60 -13.85 1.80
C ALA A 346 -9.60 -14.76 3.04
N LEU A 347 -8.43 -14.99 3.63
CA LEU A 347 -8.28 -15.73 4.89
C LEU A 347 -7.72 -14.84 5.99
N LEU A 348 -8.54 -14.57 7.00
CA LEU A 348 -8.13 -13.95 8.25
C LEU A 348 -8.22 -14.99 9.37
N GLU A 349 -7.08 -15.35 9.96
CA GLU A 349 -7.03 -16.39 10.99
C GLU A 349 -6.18 -15.95 12.18
N SER A 350 -6.76 -15.99 13.38
CA SER A 350 -6.04 -15.70 14.62
C SER A 350 -5.31 -14.34 14.57
N CYS A 351 -5.89 -13.33 13.92
CA CYS A 351 -5.29 -12.01 13.72
C CYS A 351 -6.12 -10.89 14.37
N ALA A 352 -5.58 -9.67 14.30
CA ALA A 352 -6.30 -8.43 14.62
C ALA A 352 -6.18 -7.46 13.42
N VAL A 353 -7.31 -6.98 12.90
CA VAL A 353 -7.35 -6.09 11.74
C VAL A 353 -8.26 -4.91 12.02
N GLU A 354 -7.74 -3.70 11.89
CA GLU A 354 -8.48 -2.47 12.14
C GLU A 354 -8.24 -1.43 11.05
N ASN A 355 -9.31 -0.78 10.58
CA ASN A 355 -9.26 0.26 9.56
C ASN A 355 -8.41 -0.18 8.35
N ALA A 356 -8.88 -1.16 7.58
CA ALA A 356 -8.07 -1.74 6.51
C ALA A 356 -8.90 -2.17 5.29
N THR A 357 -8.28 -2.13 4.11
CA THR A 357 -8.82 -2.78 2.90
C THR A 357 -7.91 -3.95 2.54
N ILE A 358 -8.49 -5.13 2.39
CA ILE A 358 -7.80 -6.36 1.97
C ILE A 358 -8.45 -6.83 0.68
N LEU A 359 -7.81 -6.55 -0.47
CA LEU A 359 -8.25 -7.08 -1.76
C LEU A 359 -7.87 -8.55 -1.88
N SER A 360 -8.77 -9.35 -2.42
CA SER A 360 -8.61 -10.79 -2.53
C SER A 360 -9.59 -11.35 -3.56
N THR A 361 -9.16 -12.36 -4.30
CA THR A 361 -9.99 -13.15 -5.22
C THR A 361 -9.73 -14.65 -4.99
N ALA A 362 -10.46 -15.52 -5.68
CA ALA A 362 -10.22 -16.95 -5.62
C ALA A 362 -8.84 -17.33 -6.22
N GLU A 363 -8.41 -16.60 -7.26
CA GLU A 363 -7.15 -16.81 -7.99
C GLU A 363 -5.94 -16.20 -7.27
N GLU A 364 -6.11 -15.03 -6.64
CA GLU A 364 -5.05 -14.30 -5.94
C GLU A 364 -5.48 -14.00 -4.48
N PRO A 365 -5.63 -15.03 -3.63
CA PRO A 365 -6.17 -14.87 -2.29
C PRO A 365 -5.17 -14.18 -1.35
N SER A 366 -5.65 -13.16 -0.63
CA SER A 366 -4.87 -12.47 0.40
C SER A 366 -5.11 -13.07 1.79
N ARG A 367 -4.08 -13.05 2.64
CA ARG A 367 -4.10 -13.74 3.94
C ARG A 367 -3.50 -12.90 5.06
N VAL A 368 -4.15 -12.87 6.21
CA VAL A 368 -3.63 -12.29 7.46
C VAL A 368 -3.79 -13.33 8.57
N THR A 369 -2.68 -13.92 9.01
CA THR A 369 -2.72 -15.14 9.82
C THR A 369 -1.76 -15.12 11.02
N CYS A 370 -1.90 -16.13 11.89
CA CYS A 370 -0.96 -16.51 12.95
C CYS A 370 -0.53 -15.36 13.88
N GLY A 371 -1.49 -14.67 14.49
CA GLY A 371 -1.22 -13.65 15.51
C GLY A 371 -0.81 -12.29 14.95
N SER A 372 -0.85 -12.10 13.64
CA SER A 372 -0.45 -10.84 13.01
C SER A 372 -1.48 -9.72 13.26
N SER A 373 -1.00 -8.47 13.28
CA SER A 373 -1.82 -7.28 13.45
C SER A 373 -1.67 -6.33 12.26
N VAL A 374 -2.80 -5.89 11.69
CA VAL A 374 -2.85 -4.92 10.58
C VAL A 374 -3.72 -3.74 10.99
N THR A 375 -3.18 -2.53 10.90
CA THR A 375 -3.87 -1.30 11.32
C THR A 375 -3.71 -0.20 10.27
N SER A 376 -4.78 0.52 9.93
CA SER A 376 -4.73 1.68 9.02
C SER A 376 -3.96 1.39 7.72
N SER A 377 -4.22 0.25 7.08
CA SER A 377 -3.38 -0.26 5.99
C SER A 377 -4.20 -0.80 4.81
N LEU A 378 -3.56 -0.78 3.64
CA LEU A 378 -4.14 -1.17 2.36
C LEU A 378 -3.35 -2.35 1.81
N LEU A 379 -4.03 -3.48 1.57
CA LEU A 379 -3.43 -4.72 1.08
C LEU A 379 -4.05 -5.06 -0.29
N GLN A 380 -3.21 -5.14 -1.32
CA GLN A 380 -3.61 -5.58 -2.66
C GLN A 380 -3.70 -7.11 -2.76
N HIS A 381 -4.03 -7.62 -3.95
CA HIS A 381 -4.21 -9.04 -4.23
C HIS A 381 -2.97 -9.89 -3.93
N GLY A 382 -3.18 -11.11 -3.44
CA GLY A 382 -2.10 -12.06 -3.12
C GLY A 382 -1.20 -11.65 -1.95
N VAL A 383 -1.53 -10.61 -1.19
CA VAL A 383 -0.70 -10.17 -0.06
C VAL A 383 -0.80 -11.18 1.09
N THR A 384 0.35 -11.49 1.70
CA THR A 384 0.43 -12.39 2.86
C THR A 384 1.07 -11.69 4.06
N VAL A 385 0.34 -11.62 5.18
CA VAL A 385 0.85 -11.15 6.47
C VAL A 385 0.73 -12.29 7.48
N ASP A 386 1.84 -12.91 7.88
CA ASP A 386 1.83 -14.16 8.62
C ASP A 386 2.86 -14.21 9.76
N ARG A 387 2.67 -15.10 10.73
CA ARG A 387 3.59 -15.38 11.85
C ARG A 387 3.93 -14.15 12.71
N GLY A 388 2.90 -13.54 13.29
CA GLY A 388 3.04 -12.53 14.35
C GLY A 388 3.65 -11.21 13.88
N CYS A 389 3.33 -10.77 12.66
CA CYS A 389 3.82 -9.52 12.09
C CYS A 389 3.02 -8.30 12.53
N ILE A 390 3.66 -7.13 12.43
CA ILE A 390 3.03 -5.84 12.71
C ILE A 390 3.05 -5.01 11.44
N VAL A 391 1.86 -4.66 10.96
CA VAL A 391 1.66 -3.78 9.80
C VAL A 391 0.82 -2.58 10.23
N SER A 392 1.35 -1.37 10.05
CA SER A 392 0.60 -0.13 10.35
C SER A 392 0.86 0.97 9.33
N ASP A 393 -0.19 1.73 8.99
CA ASP A 393 -0.07 2.94 8.16
C ASP A 393 0.65 2.68 6.83
N SER A 394 0.29 1.59 6.15
CA SER A 394 1.09 1.03 5.06
C SER A 394 0.26 0.60 3.85
N LEU A 395 0.90 0.63 2.68
CA LEU A 395 0.38 0.08 1.43
C LEU A 395 1.23 -1.13 1.02
N LEU A 396 0.62 -2.30 0.95
CA LEU A 396 1.22 -3.54 0.50
C LEU A 396 0.67 -3.85 -0.89
N MET A 397 1.56 -3.90 -1.88
CA MET A 397 1.19 -4.14 -3.26
C MET A 397 1.15 -5.64 -3.58
N GLU A 398 0.68 -5.97 -4.79
CA GLU A 398 0.40 -7.33 -5.26
C GLU A 398 1.52 -8.34 -4.89
N HIS A 399 1.13 -9.47 -4.30
CA HIS A 399 2.03 -10.58 -3.92
C HIS A 399 3.19 -10.20 -2.98
N SER A 400 3.14 -9.03 -2.34
CA SER A 400 4.08 -8.69 -1.28
C SER A 400 3.76 -9.44 0.01
N HIS A 401 4.77 -9.62 0.87
CA HIS A 401 4.59 -10.36 2.12
C HIS A 401 5.35 -9.75 3.30
N VAL A 402 4.79 -9.93 4.49
CA VAL A 402 5.43 -9.63 5.78
C VAL A 402 5.31 -10.88 6.64
N ASP A 403 6.44 -11.44 7.07
CA ASP A 403 6.47 -12.69 7.82
C ASP A 403 7.49 -12.70 8.98
N ASN A 404 7.44 -13.75 9.80
CA ASN A 404 8.41 -14.05 10.84
C ASN A 404 8.67 -12.86 11.81
N HIS A 405 7.61 -12.26 12.37
CA HIS A 405 7.70 -11.04 13.21
C HIS A 405 8.25 -9.79 12.49
N GLY A 406 8.18 -9.75 11.17
CA GLY A 406 8.47 -8.56 10.39
C GLY A 406 7.61 -7.37 10.81
N LYS A 407 8.20 -6.17 10.74
CA LYS A 407 7.51 -4.91 11.00
C LYS A 407 7.52 -4.05 9.75
N LEU A 408 6.33 -3.63 9.32
CA LEU A 408 6.14 -2.71 8.21
C LEU A 408 5.29 -1.54 8.70
N THR A 409 5.89 -0.36 8.87
CA THR A 409 5.18 0.82 9.36
C THR A 409 5.44 2.03 8.48
N HIS A 410 4.41 2.84 8.23
CA HIS A 410 4.53 4.08 7.43
C HIS A 410 5.22 3.85 6.08
N SER A 411 4.98 2.71 5.44
CA SER A 411 5.76 2.27 4.28
C SER A 411 4.89 1.77 3.12
N VAL A 412 5.39 1.96 1.91
CA VAL A 412 4.90 1.32 0.69
C VAL A 412 5.81 0.16 0.34
N LEU A 413 5.25 -1.06 0.32
CA LEU A 413 5.93 -2.28 -0.08
C LEU A 413 5.47 -2.68 -1.48
N GLY A 414 6.36 -2.55 -2.46
CA GLY A 414 6.09 -2.84 -3.86
C GLY A 414 5.88 -4.33 -4.16
N PRO A 415 5.42 -4.66 -5.39
CA PRO A 415 5.03 -6.02 -5.74
C PRO A 415 6.14 -7.05 -5.51
N ASP A 416 5.76 -8.26 -5.10
CA ASP A 416 6.68 -9.38 -4.87
C ASP A 416 7.82 -9.09 -3.86
N SER A 417 7.70 -8.03 -3.07
CA SER A 417 8.70 -7.68 -2.04
C SER A 417 8.32 -8.27 -0.70
N GLY A 418 9.34 -8.61 0.09
CA GLY A 418 9.17 -9.34 1.34
C GLY A 418 9.87 -8.66 2.50
N VAL A 419 9.21 -8.59 3.66
CA VAL A 419 9.77 -8.20 4.96
C VAL A 419 9.67 -9.38 5.93
N GLY A 420 10.75 -10.16 5.99
CA GLY A 420 10.90 -11.31 6.88
C GLY A 420 11.84 -10.99 8.04
N ALA A 421 11.28 -11.03 9.26
CA ALA A 421 11.96 -10.78 10.53
C ALA A 421 12.63 -9.41 10.74
N GLY A 422 12.67 -8.53 9.74
CA GLY A 422 13.28 -7.21 9.86
C GLY A 422 12.28 -6.06 10.02
N GLU A 423 12.82 -4.85 10.17
CA GLU A 423 12.05 -3.62 10.34
C GLU A 423 12.13 -2.73 9.10
N CYS A 424 10.98 -2.44 8.49
CA CYS A 424 10.83 -1.57 7.33
C CYS A 424 9.96 -0.37 7.70
N LEU A 425 10.59 0.80 7.84
CA LEU A 425 9.98 1.98 8.48
C LEU A 425 10.12 3.20 7.56
N HIS A 426 9.03 3.92 7.26
CA HIS A 426 9.08 5.15 6.46
C HIS A 426 9.66 4.97 5.04
N CYS A 427 9.44 3.81 4.42
CA CYS A 427 10.09 3.42 3.17
C CYS A 427 9.13 3.43 1.97
N LEU A 428 9.67 3.70 0.79
CA LEU A 428 9.07 3.31 -0.49
C LEU A 428 9.98 2.27 -1.12
N VAL A 429 9.51 1.02 -1.14
CA VAL A 429 10.26 -0.13 -1.63
C VAL A 429 9.64 -0.58 -2.95
N GLY A 430 10.46 -0.64 -4.00
CA GLY A 430 10.06 -1.13 -5.32
C GLY A 430 9.94 -2.66 -5.35
N PRO A 431 9.74 -3.28 -6.52
CA PRO A 431 9.38 -4.68 -6.60
C PRO A 431 10.56 -5.62 -6.33
N PHE A 432 10.28 -6.86 -5.92
CA PHE A 432 11.27 -7.92 -5.70
C PHE A 432 12.42 -7.58 -4.73
N VAL A 433 12.18 -6.71 -3.75
CA VAL A 433 13.15 -6.46 -2.69
C VAL A 433 13.03 -7.54 -1.62
N GLY A 434 14.14 -8.23 -1.37
CA GLY A 434 14.22 -9.31 -0.39
C GLY A 434 14.82 -8.86 0.94
N PHE A 435 14.10 -9.12 2.02
CA PHE A 435 14.55 -8.88 3.38
C PHE A 435 14.18 -10.11 4.20
N HIS A 436 15.10 -11.07 4.36
CA HIS A 436 14.75 -12.40 4.90
C HIS A 436 15.13 -12.61 6.37
N HIS A 437 15.87 -11.66 6.93
CA HIS A 437 16.43 -11.76 8.27
C HIS A 437 16.35 -10.41 8.98
N GLN A 438 16.54 -10.44 10.31
CA GLN A 438 16.54 -9.24 11.14
C GLN A 438 17.57 -8.22 10.65
N SER A 439 17.08 -7.08 10.18
CA SER A 439 17.88 -5.91 9.86
C SER A 439 16.97 -4.68 9.91
N LEU A 440 17.51 -3.49 9.61
CA LEU A 440 16.78 -2.23 9.62
C LEU A 440 16.84 -1.58 8.23
N LEU A 441 15.67 -1.27 7.69
CA LEU A 441 15.49 -0.45 6.50
C LEU A 441 14.59 0.73 6.87
N ILE A 442 15.16 1.94 6.95
CA ILE A 442 14.41 3.14 7.36
C ILE A 442 14.67 4.30 6.40
N ALA A 443 13.64 5.13 6.18
CA ALA A 443 13.69 6.33 5.33
C ALA A 443 14.37 6.09 3.96
N THR A 444 14.00 4.96 3.35
CA THR A 444 14.55 4.48 2.08
C THR A 444 13.59 4.73 0.95
N VAL A 445 14.06 5.33 -0.16
CA VAL A 445 13.28 5.47 -1.39
C VAL A 445 13.94 4.70 -2.53
N TRP A 446 13.41 3.51 -2.77
CA TRP A 446 13.97 2.48 -3.63
C TRP A 446 12.96 1.99 -4.69
N PRO A 447 12.43 2.88 -5.55
CA PRO A 447 11.30 2.56 -6.44
C PRO A 447 11.61 1.49 -7.48
N LEU A 448 12.88 1.33 -7.88
CA LEU A 448 13.29 0.33 -8.86
C LEU A 448 13.46 -1.08 -8.25
N GLY A 449 13.56 -1.18 -6.92
CA GLY A 449 13.60 -2.45 -6.19
C GLY A 449 14.73 -3.40 -6.60
N ARG A 450 14.41 -4.70 -6.67
CA ARG A 450 15.24 -5.87 -7.03
C ARG A 450 16.41 -6.21 -6.12
N GLY A 451 16.74 -5.34 -5.16
CA GLY A 451 17.85 -5.57 -4.27
C GLY A 451 17.53 -6.50 -3.11
N ASN A 452 18.52 -6.67 -2.25
CA ASN A 452 18.38 -7.46 -1.03
C ASN A 452 19.01 -6.72 0.16
N VAL A 453 18.50 -6.99 1.35
CA VAL A 453 19.03 -6.49 2.62
C VAL A 453 19.46 -7.70 3.45
N GLY A 454 20.77 -7.80 3.70
CA GLY A 454 21.38 -8.88 4.46
C GLY A 454 21.18 -8.72 5.97
N TYR A 455 21.23 -9.83 6.71
CA TYR A 455 21.09 -9.84 8.17
C TYR A 455 22.01 -8.81 8.86
N GLY A 456 21.45 -8.09 9.83
CA GLY A 456 22.15 -7.07 10.60
C GLY A 456 22.50 -5.80 9.81
N ALA A 457 22.15 -5.70 8.52
CA ALA A 457 22.30 -4.46 7.78
C ALA A 457 21.46 -3.34 8.42
N ASN A 458 22.14 -2.26 8.75
CA ASN A 458 21.57 -1.02 9.26
C ASN A 458 21.53 -0.02 8.10
N VAL A 459 20.53 -0.16 7.24
CA VAL A 459 20.28 0.73 6.11
C VAL A 459 19.41 1.88 6.60
N GLY A 460 20.05 2.75 7.39
CA GLY A 460 19.42 3.93 7.96
C GLY A 460 19.91 4.28 9.34
N SER A 461 21.19 4.64 9.43
CA SER A 461 21.72 5.37 10.58
C SER A 461 21.34 6.85 10.43
N ASN A 462 20.03 7.14 10.56
CA ASN A 462 19.42 8.46 10.37
C ASN A 462 19.51 9.35 11.62
N HIS A 463 19.46 8.75 12.82
CA HIS A 463 19.61 9.44 14.12
C HIS A 463 21.05 9.90 14.41
N THR A 464 21.56 10.81 13.60
CA THR A 464 22.95 11.28 13.67
C THR A 464 23.19 12.35 14.73
N SER A 465 22.14 12.83 15.42
CA SER A 465 22.14 13.97 16.37
C SER A 465 22.57 15.33 15.79
N ARG A 466 22.89 15.39 14.49
CA ARG A 466 23.50 16.57 13.84
C ARG A 466 22.52 17.41 13.04
N GLN A 467 21.56 16.77 12.38
CA GLN A 467 20.53 17.37 11.53
C GLN A 467 19.26 16.54 11.64
N ALA A 468 18.13 17.08 11.16
CA ALA A 468 16.91 16.30 10.93
C ALA A 468 17.24 15.03 10.15
N ASP A 469 16.53 13.94 10.42
CA ASP A 469 16.84 12.64 9.85
C ASP A 469 16.86 12.73 8.29
N GLN A 470 17.77 12.01 7.67
CA GLN A 470 18.01 12.07 6.22
C GLN A 470 17.50 10.78 5.55
N GLU A 471 17.81 10.60 4.28
CA GLU A 471 17.29 9.48 3.49
C GLU A 471 18.37 8.80 2.65
N ILE A 472 18.02 7.61 2.16
CA ILE A 472 18.78 6.92 1.12
C ILE A 472 17.96 6.71 -0.14
N TRP A 473 18.67 6.84 -1.27
CA TRP A 473 18.17 6.50 -2.60
C TRP A 473 18.99 5.35 -3.19
N PRO A 474 18.63 4.09 -2.95
CA PRO A 474 19.35 2.95 -3.52
C PRO A 474 19.13 2.86 -5.05
N GLY A 475 20.14 2.33 -5.74
CA GLY A 475 20.00 1.90 -7.13
C GLY A 475 19.21 0.60 -7.23
N GLU A 476 18.60 0.33 -8.39
CA GLU A 476 17.99 -0.99 -8.68
C GLU A 476 18.97 -2.11 -8.34
N GLY A 477 18.53 -3.17 -7.67
CA GLY A 477 19.34 -4.37 -7.45
C GLY A 477 20.52 -4.21 -6.50
N VAL A 478 20.66 -3.08 -5.80
CA VAL A 478 21.72 -2.91 -4.79
C VAL A 478 21.58 -3.98 -3.70
N PHE A 479 22.70 -4.61 -3.35
CA PHE A 479 22.77 -5.56 -2.25
C PHE A 479 23.47 -4.94 -1.06
N PHE A 480 22.76 -4.80 0.06
CA PHE A 480 23.33 -4.42 1.34
C PHE A 480 23.80 -5.68 2.06
N GLY A 481 25.12 -5.88 2.13
CA GLY A 481 25.73 -7.03 2.78
C GLY A 481 25.45 -7.11 4.28
N LEU A 482 25.82 -8.24 4.87
CA LEU A 482 25.58 -8.55 6.28
C LEU A 482 26.22 -7.49 7.18
N SER A 483 25.51 -7.04 8.21
CA SER A 483 26.05 -6.09 9.22
C SER A 483 26.62 -4.79 8.62
N THR A 484 26.15 -4.39 7.43
CA THR A 484 26.52 -3.09 6.85
C THR A 484 25.91 -1.94 7.65
N VAL A 485 26.54 -0.77 7.62
CA VAL A 485 26.00 0.45 8.23
C VAL A 485 26.00 1.55 7.17
N ILE A 486 24.82 2.00 6.76
CA ILE A 486 24.69 3.09 5.80
C ILE A 486 24.30 4.37 6.52
N LYS A 487 25.21 5.34 6.53
CA LYS A 487 25.00 6.67 7.12
C LYS A 487 24.38 7.61 6.10
N PHE A 488 23.44 8.44 6.57
CA PHE A 488 22.70 9.35 5.71
C PHE A 488 23.32 10.78 5.66
N PRO A 489 23.08 11.55 4.56
CA PRO A 489 22.32 11.14 3.38
C PRO A 489 23.14 10.22 2.47
N ALA A 490 22.46 9.30 1.79
CA ALA A 490 23.09 8.40 0.83
C ALA A 490 22.35 8.38 -0.51
N ASN A 491 23.08 8.40 -1.62
CA ASN A 491 22.48 8.31 -2.95
C ASN A 491 23.27 7.35 -3.83
N TYR A 492 22.70 6.18 -4.08
CA TYR A 492 23.23 5.12 -4.92
C TYR A 492 22.35 4.89 -6.15
N SER A 493 21.45 5.83 -6.49
CA SER A 493 20.50 5.67 -7.60
C SER A 493 21.18 5.48 -8.96
N GLU A 494 22.43 5.90 -9.09
CA GLU A 494 23.29 5.73 -10.29
C GLU A 494 24.35 4.62 -10.11
N SER A 495 24.18 3.79 -9.08
CA SER A 495 25.00 2.60 -8.81
C SER A 495 24.14 1.32 -8.75
N PRO A 496 23.29 1.05 -9.75
CA PRO A 496 22.45 -0.15 -9.76
C PRO A 496 23.30 -1.43 -9.76
N PHE A 497 22.74 -2.49 -9.19
CA PHE A 497 23.33 -3.84 -9.06
C PHE A 497 24.70 -3.83 -8.37
N SER A 498 24.96 -2.86 -7.51
CA SER A 498 26.18 -2.77 -6.72
C SER A 498 26.06 -3.53 -5.40
N VAL A 499 27.19 -4.00 -4.89
CA VAL A 499 27.28 -4.72 -3.61
C VAL A 499 27.98 -3.83 -2.59
N ILE A 500 27.38 -3.72 -1.42
CA ILE A 500 28.06 -3.25 -0.22
C ILE A 500 28.52 -4.48 0.54
N GLY A 501 29.83 -4.67 0.68
CA GLY A 501 30.42 -5.83 1.35
C GLY A 501 29.98 -5.96 2.82
N SER A 502 30.08 -7.16 3.38
CA SER A 502 29.70 -7.39 4.77
C SER A 502 30.54 -6.56 5.75
N GLY A 503 29.92 -6.02 6.79
CA GLY A 503 30.56 -5.21 7.83
C GLY A 503 30.99 -3.82 7.38
N VAL A 504 30.68 -3.42 6.13
CA VAL A 504 31.10 -2.13 5.59
C VAL A 504 30.27 -1.00 6.18
N THR A 505 30.95 0.04 6.65
CA THR A 505 30.31 1.31 7.04
C THR A 505 30.45 2.33 5.92
N CYS A 506 29.35 2.72 5.30
CA CYS A 506 29.33 3.78 4.30
C CYS A 506 29.09 5.14 4.97
N LEU A 507 30.03 6.07 4.79
CA LEU A 507 29.83 7.47 5.14
C LEU A 507 28.76 8.12 4.24
N PRO A 508 28.19 9.27 4.64
CA PRO A 508 27.20 9.96 3.83
C PRO A 508 27.77 10.42 2.49
N GLN A 509 27.21 9.95 1.37
CA GLN A 509 27.81 10.11 0.05
C GLN A 509 26.85 9.83 -1.11
N ARG A 510 27.20 10.34 -2.29
CA ARG A 510 26.66 9.86 -3.57
C ARG A 510 27.70 8.94 -4.22
N VAL A 511 27.25 7.81 -4.78
CA VAL A 511 28.08 6.92 -5.60
C VAL A 511 27.38 6.74 -6.95
N ALA A 512 28.16 6.82 -8.03
CA ALA A 512 27.66 6.72 -9.41
C ALA A 512 28.49 5.71 -10.23
N PHE A 513 28.64 4.49 -9.71
CA PHE A 513 29.30 3.39 -10.41
C PHE A 513 28.38 2.17 -10.44
N PRO A 514 27.79 1.81 -11.60
CA PRO A 514 26.94 0.62 -11.69
C PRO A 514 27.76 -0.65 -11.51
N PHE A 515 27.15 -1.69 -10.96
CA PHE A 515 27.77 -3.01 -10.77
C PHE A 515 29.06 -2.98 -9.93
N CYS A 516 29.24 -2.00 -9.05
CA CYS A 516 30.45 -1.87 -8.25
C CYS A 516 30.40 -2.71 -6.98
N LEU A 517 31.56 -2.97 -6.39
CA LEU A 517 31.71 -3.45 -5.02
C LEU A 517 32.26 -2.30 -4.16
N ILE A 518 31.67 -2.07 -3.00
CA ILE A 518 32.22 -1.23 -1.93
C ILE A 518 32.61 -2.16 -0.79
N ASN A 519 33.90 -2.21 -0.46
CA ASN A 519 34.44 -3.06 0.60
C ASN A 519 35.29 -2.25 1.59
N SER A 520 35.52 -2.80 2.78
CA SER A 520 36.46 -2.21 3.74
C SER A 520 37.87 -2.13 3.14
N GLN A 521 38.73 -1.26 3.68
CA GLN A 521 40.12 -1.17 3.22
C GLN A 521 40.81 -2.53 3.34
N GLU A 522 41.48 -2.96 2.27
CA GLU A 522 42.29 -4.19 2.27
C GLU A 522 43.60 -4.00 3.05
N GLU A 523 44.18 -2.80 2.98
CA GLU A 523 45.43 -2.43 3.64
C GLU A 523 45.23 -1.16 4.49
N ALA A 524 45.58 -1.24 5.77
CA ALA A 524 45.51 -0.10 6.67
C ALA A 524 46.69 0.85 6.44
N GLY A 525 46.43 2.16 6.47
CA GLY A 525 47.49 3.17 6.45
C GLY A 525 48.00 3.56 5.07
N LEU A 526 47.24 3.29 4.00
CA LEU A 526 47.55 3.77 2.65
C LEU A 526 47.79 5.30 2.65
N PRO A 527 48.93 5.79 2.13
CA PRO A 527 49.25 7.21 2.13
C PRO A 527 48.16 8.05 1.47
N GLY A 528 47.64 9.05 2.19
CA GLY A 528 46.59 9.95 1.69
C GLY A 528 45.17 9.38 1.71
N VAL A 529 44.97 8.14 2.17
CA VAL A 529 43.65 7.53 2.35
C VAL A 529 43.27 7.58 3.83
N SER A 530 42.17 8.26 4.15
CA SER A 530 41.65 8.25 5.51
C SER A 530 41.11 6.87 5.88
N PRO A 531 41.34 6.34 7.11
CA PRO A 531 40.88 5.01 7.53
C PRO A 531 39.38 4.76 7.39
N GLY A 532 38.58 5.83 7.35
CA GLY A 532 37.12 5.73 7.19
C GLY A 532 36.62 5.64 5.75
N LEU A 533 37.51 5.62 4.74
CA LEU A 533 37.13 5.46 3.34
C LEU A 533 37.09 3.97 2.97
N ASN A 534 36.10 3.57 2.18
CA ASN A 534 36.00 2.20 1.68
C ASN A 534 36.72 2.08 0.33
N HIS A 535 37.10 0.86 -0.04
CA HIS A 535 37.63 0.53 -1.36
C HIS A 535 36.47 0.29 -2.33
N LEU A 536 36.38 1.08 -3.39
CA LEU A 536 35.40 0.88 -4.46
C LEU A 536 36.05 0.22 -5.68
N ARG A 537 35.48 -0.89 -6.13
CA ARG A 537 35.87 -1.64 -7.34
C ARG A 537 34.78 -1.53 -8.41
N PRO A 538 34.95 -0.71 -9.47
CA PRO A 538 33.94 -0.53 -10.52
C PRO A 538 33.73 -1.80 -11.34
N GLY A 539 32.48 -2.10 -11.69
CA GLY A 539 32.15 -3.25 -12.55
C GLY A 539 32.40 -4.63 -11.94
N TRP A 540 32.81 -4.70 -10.67
CA TRP A 540 33.16 -5.95 -9.98
C TRP A 540 32.07 -7.02 -10.07
N VAL A 541 30.79 -6.64 -9.98
CA VAL A 541 29.69 -7.61 -10.08
C VAL A 541 29.64 -8.27 -11.46
N LEU A 542 30.01 -7.54 -12.53
CA LEU A 542 30.03 -8.09 -13.88
C LEU A 542 31.21 -9.03 -14.12
N SER A 543 32.38 -8.77 -13.51
CA SER A 543 33.55 -9.64 -13.65
C SER A 543 33.50 -10.85 -12.73
N GLU A 544 33.10 -10.68 -11.47
CA GLU A 544 33.26 -11.69 -10.41
C GLU A 544 31.93 -12.31 -9.95
N SER A 545 30.79 -11.68 -10.20
CA SER A 545 29.50 -12.10 -9.63
C SER A 545 28.32 -12.02 -10.61
N MET A 546 28.55 -12.48 -11.85
CA MET A 546 27.53 -12.50 -12.90
C MET A 546 26.24 -13.24 -12.48
N TYR A 547 26.37 -14.21 -11.55
CA TYR A 547 25.24 -14.90 -10.94
C TYR A 547 24.16 -13.95 -10.39
N MET A 548 24.54 -12.86 -9.71
CA MET A 548 23.55 -11.93 -9.16
C MET A 548 22.74 -11.21 -10.25
N VAL A 549 23.38 -10.91 -11.38
CA VAL A 549 22.73 -10.28 -12.53
C VAL A 549 21.73 -11.24 -13.14
N ILE A 550 22.13 -12.50 -13.36
CA ILE A 550 21.27 -13.55 -13.93
C ILE A 550 20.07 -13.83 -13.02
N ARG A 551 20.30 -14.03 -11.70
CA ARG A 551 19.22 -14.21 -10.73
C ARG A 551 18.25 -13.03 -10.72
N SER A 552 18.75 -11.81 -10.93
CA SER A 552 17.90 -10.61 -10.98
C SER A 552 17.08 -10.52 -12.26
N GLU A 553 17.60 -11.05 -13.37
CA GLU A 553 16.86 -11.23 -14.62
C GLU A 553 15.75 -12.28 -14.47
N ASP A 554 15.92 -13.33 -13.66
CA ASP A 554 14.88 -14.34 -13.46
C ASP A 554 13.66 -13.81 -12.67
N LYS A 555 13.79 -12.67 -11.98
CA LYS A 555 12.68 -11.95 -11.31
C LYS A 555 11.72 -11.27 -12.32
N ARG A 556 11.62 -11.75 -13.57
CA ARG A 556 10.89 -11.13 -14.69
C ARG A 556 9.39 -11.43 -14.74
N ASN A 557 8.84 -12.21 -13.80
CA ASN A 557 7.55 -12.90 -13.95
C ASN A 557 6.31 -12.06 -14.31
N ARG A 558 6.34 -10.72 -14.23
CA ARG A 558 5.27 -9.85 -14.76
C ARG A 558 5.73 -8.54 -15.41
N VAL A 559 7.05 -8.31 -15.54
CA VAL A 559 7.59 -7.04 -16.07
C VAL A 559 8.70 -7.31 -17.08
N ASP A 560 8.45 -6.96 -18.35
CA ASP A 560 9.45 -6.95 -19.42
C ASP A 560 10.47 -5.81 -19.20
N TRP A 561 11.38 -6.03 -18.25
CA TRP A 561 12.38 -5.05 -17.81
C TRP A 561 13.75 -5.71 -17.62
N PRO A 562 14.56 -5.78 -18.68
CA PRO A 562 15.90 -6.35 -18.61
C PRO A 562 16.86 -5.43 -17.83
N VAL A 563 17.87 -6.05 -17.23
CA VAL A 563 18.98 -5.36 -16.56
C VAL A 563 19.78 -4.56 -17.58
N PHE A 564 20.17 -5.19 -18.69
CA PHE A 564 20.92 -4.56 -19.77
C PHE A 564 20.00 -3.81 -20.74
N ARG A 565 19.58 -2.62 -20.31
CA ARG A 565 18.73 -1.69 -21.09
C ARG A 565 19.50 -0.42 -21.45
N PRO A 566 19.02 0.40 -22.41
CA PRO A 566 19.75 1.60 -22.86
C PRO A 566 20.17 2.56 -21.73
N SER A 567 19.36 2.73 -20.68
CA SER A 567 19.73 3.55 -19.52
C SER A 567 20.87 2.95 -18.69
N MET A 568 20.91 1.63 -18.53
CA MET A 568 22.02 0.92 -17.88
C MET A 568 23.31 1.06 -18.69
N MET A 569 23.23 0.87 -20.00
CA MET A 569 24.38 0.99 -20.90
C MET A 569 24.97 2.40 -20.88
N ARG A 570 24.12 3.44 -20.77
CA ARG A 570 24.57 4.83 -20.59
C ARG A 570 25.33 5.05 -19.28
N LEU A 571 24.84 4.51 -18.17
CA LEU A 571 25.54 4.60 -16.87
C LEU A 571 26.92 3.92 -16.93
N MET A 572 27.01 2.75 -17.57
CA MET A 572 28.28 2.05 -17.77
C MET A 572 29.24 2.82 -18.68
N ALA A 573 28.74 3.40 -19.77
CA ALA A 573 29.55 4.20 -20.69
C ALA A 573 30.10 5.48 -20.03
N ASP A 574 29.26 6.16 -19.25
CA ASP A 574 29.66 7.34 -18.46
C ASP A 574 30.71 6.97 -17.39
N ALA A 575 30.46 5.90 -16.62
CA ALA A 575 31.41 5.41 -15.63
C ALA A 575 32.77 5.07 -16.26
N ARG A 576 32.78 4.36 -17.40
CA ARG A 576 34.01 4.07 -18.15
C ARG A 576 34.72 5.35 -18.60
N ALA A 577 33.99 6.33 -19.13
CA ALA A 577 34.57 7.59 -19.58
C ALA A 577 35.25 8.36 -18.44
N ARG A 578 34.61 8.43 -17.26
CA ARG A 578 35.20 9.02 -16.05
C ARG A 578 36.46 8.30 -15.59
N LEU A 579 36.47 6.96 -15.61
CA LEU A 579 37.66 6.17 -15.27
C LEU A 579 38.81 6.44 -16.24
N VAL A 580 38.56 6.50 -17.56
CA VAL A 580 39.58 6.80 -18.58
C VAL A 580 40.17 8.20 -18.37
N ALA A 581 39.30 9.20 -18.16
CA ALA A 581 39.73 10.59 -17.96
C ALA A 581 40.63 10.76 -16.72
N ALA A 582 40.32 10.06 -15.62
CA ALA A 582 41.10 10.13 -14.39
C ALA A 582 42.56 9.63 -14.56
N GLY A 583 42.79 8.67 -15.45
CA GLY A 583 44.12 8.10 -15.70
C GLY A 583 45.14 9.07 -16.29
N LEU A 584 44.69 10.23 -16.80
CA LEU A 584 45.59 11.28 -17.29
C LEU A 584 46.49 11.85 -16.20
N ASN A 585 46.08 11.72 -14.93
CA ASN A 585 46.80 12.23 -13.76
C ASN A 585 47.91 11.28 -13.25
N LYS A 586 48.06 10.08 -13.83
CA LYS A 586 49.10 9.07 -13.48
C LYS A 586 49.27 8.86 -11.97
N THR A 587 48.17 8.60 -11.28
CA THR A 587 48.14 8.41 -9.82
C THR A 587 47.87 6.95 -9.48
N GLU A 588 48.53 6.41 -8.45
CA GLU A 588 48.31 5.02 -7.99
C GLU A 588 47.02 4.86 -7.17
N ILE A 589 46.60 5.93 -6.49
CA ILE A 589 45.43 5.95 -5.60
C ILE A 589 44.56 7.17 -5.89
N TYR A 590 43.28 6.93 -6.15
CA TYR A 590 42.27 7.94 -6.39
C TYR A 590 41.37 8.06 -5.15
N VAL A 591 41.22 9.27 -4.60
CA VAL A 591 40.45 9.51 -3.37
C VAL A 591 39.27 10.44 -3.64
N GLY A 592 38.07 9.91 -3.39
CA GLY A 592 36.80 10.58 -3.56
C GLY A 592 36.57 11.22 -4.93
N ASP A 593 35.60 12.13 -5.00
CA ASP A 593 35.18 12.74 -6.26
C ASP A 593 36.25 13.59 -6.95
N ARG A 594 37.27 14.04 -6.20
CA ARG A 594 38.43 14.75 -6.77
C ARG A 594 39.36 13.80 -7.54
N GLY A 595 39.44 12.53 -7.13
CA GLY A 595 40.20 11.51 -7.83
C GLY A 595 39.45 11.01 -9.06
N VAL A 596 38.22 10.52 -8.86
CA VAL A 596 37.31 10.14 -9.95
C VAL A 596 35.92 10.63 -9.61
N ALA A 597 35.31 11.46 -10.46
CA ALA A 597 33.95 11.94 -10.22
C ALA A 597 32.98 10.77 -10.02
N GLY A 598 32.09 10.84 -9.02
CA GLY A 598 31.11 9.79 -8.71
C GLY A 598 31.64 8.67 -7.80
N LEU A 599 32.90 8.77 -7.33
CA LEU A 599 33.52 7.85 -6.37
C LEU A 599 32.99 8.04 -4.95
N GLY A 600 32.48 9.23 -4.61
CA GLY A 600 31.91 9.50 -3.30
C GLY A 600 32.96 9.57 -2.19
N LYS A 601 32.69 8.96 -1.03
CA LYS A 601 33.61 8.87 0.12
C LYS A 601 34.30 7.51 0.16
N ASN A 602 34.89 7.15 -0.96
CA ASN A 602 35.65 5.92 -1.15
C ASN A 602 37.02 6.25 -1.78
N TYR A 603 37.91 5.26 -1.80
CA TYR A 603 39.13 5.30 -2.61
C TYR A 603 39.11 4.18 -3.66
N MET A 604 39.96 4.32 -4.66
CA MET A 604 40.13 3.35 -5.75
C MET A 604 41.62 3.26 -6.09
N THR A 605 42.13 2.06 -6.29
CA THR A 605 43.51 1.84 -6.78
C THR A 605 43.55 1.90 -8.29
N GLU A 606 44.73 2.19 -8.86
CA GLU A 606 44.95 2.14 -10.31
C GLU A 606 44.58 0.77 -10.90
N ALA A 607 44.90 -0.32 -10.19
CA ALA A 607 44.49 -1.67 -10.58
C ALA A 607 42.96 -1.81 -10.70
N SER A 608 42.20 -1.37 -9.69
CA SER A 608 40.72 -1.39 -9.74
C SER A 608 40.16 -0.48 -10.84
N ARG A 609 40.82 0.66 -11.13
CA ARG A 609 40.42 1.55 -12.22
C ARG A 609 40.56 0.87 -13.59
N LEU A 610 41.71 0.23 -13.83
CA LEU A 610 42.00 -0.48 -15.08
C LEU A 610 41.08 -1.70 -15.27
N GLU A 611 40.85 -2.47 -14.20
CA GLU A 611 39.89 -3.58 -14.18
C GLU A 611 38.48 -3.08 -14.55
N GLY A 612 38.01 -2.00 -13.92
CA GLY A 612 36.72 -1.40 -14.22
C GLY A 612 36.59 -0.94 -15.68
N ILE A 613 37.64 -0.32 -16.24
CA ILE A 613 37.67 0.06 -17.67
C ILE A 613 37.55 -1.18 -18.56
N ALA A 614 38.32 -2.24 -18.28
CA ALA A 614 38.29 -3.47 -19.05
C ALA A 614 36.90 -4.13 -19.01
N THR A 615 36.32 -4.27 -17.81
CA THR A 615 35.01 -4.87 -17.60
C THR A 615 33.90 -4.08 -18.30
N TYR A 616 33.81 -2.76 -18.10
CA TYR A 616 32.80 -1.97 -18.80
C TYR A 616 33.01 -1.97 -20.32
N THR A 617 34.26 -1.97 -20.81
CA THR A 617 34.54 -2.07 -22.25
C THR A 617 34.04 -3.38 -22.83
N LEU A 618 34.25 -4.50 -22.13
CA LEU A 618 33.78 -5.81 -22.55
C LEU A 618 32.25 -5.85 -22.67
N HIS A 619 31.55 -5.37 -21.64
CA HIS A 619 30.09 -5.45 -21.58
C HIS A 619 29.37 -4.43 -22.46
N LEU A 620 29.99 -3.30 -22.80
CA LEU A 620 29.44 -2.31 -23.74
C LEU A 620 29.52 -2.72 -25.21
N ARG A 621 30.21 -3.84 -25.53
CA ARG A 621 30.26 -4.42 -26.89
C ARG A 621 29.13 -5.41 -27.18
N ARG A 622 28.38 -5.80 -26.14
CA ARG A 622 27.15 -6.59 -26.26
C ARG A 622 26.01 -5.68 -26.70
#